data_AF-A0A7Z8VVN1-F1
#
_entry.id   AF-A0A7Z8VVN1-F1
#
_cell.length_a   1.000
_cell.length_b   1.000
_cell.length_c   1.000
_cell.angle_alpha   90.00
_cell.angle_beta   90.00
_cell.angle_gamma   90.00
#
_symmetry.space_group_name_H-M   'P 1'
#
loop_
_entity.id
_entity.type
_entity.pdbx_description
1 polymer ?
#
loop_
_entity_poly.entity_id
_entity_poly.type
_entity_poly.pdbx_seq_one_letter_code
_entity_poly.pdbx_strand_id
1 'polypeptide(L)'
;ILRKQLGFNSTVFSDDLSMEGAAAVGDFTERAKLARQAGCDMILVCNNESAAEQVLEATPIEQNSIRDQRLLAMLGKNSFTQQDLKNSLKWKSISQQLTRLSETYA
;
A
#
# COMPACT_ATOMS: atom_id res chain seq x y z
N ILE A 1 -0.56 17.14 9.69
CA ILE A 1 0.93 17.22 9.69
C ILE A 1 1.49 16.75 8.35
N LEU A 2 1.36 15.47 8.00
CA LEU A 2 1.95 14.85 6.79
C LEU A 2 1.78 15.66 5.49
N ARG A 3 0.55 16.05 5.13
CA ARG A 3 0.28 16.83 3.91
C ARG A 3 0.76 18.28 3.99
N LYS A 4 0.46 18.97 5.10
CA LYS A 4 0.65 20.43 5.23
C LYS A 4 2.06 20.84 5.66
N GLN A 5 2.59 20.19 6.68
CA GLN A 5 3.90 20.56 7.28
C GLN A 5 5.05 19.84 6.57
N LEU A 6 4.87 18.55 6.24
CA LEU A 6 5.91 17.76 5.58
C LEU A 6 5.82 17.76 4.05
N GLY A 7 4.75 18.33 3.49
CA GLY A 7 4.57 18.44 2.04
C GLY A 7 4.44 17.09 1.32
N PHE A 8 4.16 15.99 2.02
CA PHE A 8 4.01 14.68 1.40
C PHE A 8 2.76 14.68 0.53
N ASN A 9 2.90 14.42 -0.77
CA ASN A 9 1.79 14.51 -1.74
C ASN A 9 1.50 13.21 -2.50
N SER A 10 2.19 12.11 -2.17
CA SER A 10 1.97 10.78 -2.76
C SER A 10 0.90 9.97 -2.02
N THR A 11 0.66 8.72 -2.41
CA THR A 11 -0.34 7.83 -1.80
C THR A 11 -0.12 7.63 -0.30
N VAL A 12 -1.21 7.71 0.47
CA VAL A 12 -1.29 7.26 1.87
C VAL A 12 -2.20 6.04 1.92
N PHE A 13 -1.70 4.95 2.48
CA PHE A 13 -2.49 3.76 2.79
C PHE A 13 -3.08 3.86 4.19
N SER A 14 -4.25 3.26 4.41
CA SER A 14 -4.71 2.95 5.75
C SER A 14 -3.85 1.84 6.36
N ASP A 15 -3.98 1.67 7.67
CA ASP A 15 -3.63 0.39 8.31
C ASP A 15 -4.56 -0.73 7.80
N ASP A 16 -4.20 -1.98 8.06
CA ASP A 16 -5.06 -3.12 7.77
C ASP A 16 -6.27 -3.12 8.72
N LEU A 17 -7.46 -2.97 8.15
CA LEU A 17 -8.69 -2.93 8.93
C LEU A 17 -9.03 -4.28 9.58
N SER A 18 -8.45 -5.37 9.06
CA SER A 18 -8.54 -6.74 9.62
C SER A 18 -7.63 -6.98 10.81
N MET A 19 -6.73 -6.05 11.12
CA MET A 19 -5.86 -6.19 12.27
C MET A 19 -6.65 -5.96 13.57
N GLU A 20 -6.39 -6.80 14.59
CA GLU A 20 -7.00 -6.70 15.93
C GLU A 20 -6.73 -5.35 16.61
N GLY A 21 -5.65 -4.65 16.24
CA GLY A 21 -5.37 -3.29 16.73
C GLY A 21 -6.40 -2.25 16.25
N ALA A 22 -7.04 -2.48 15.11
CA ALA A 22 -8.15 -1.67 14.62
C ALA A 22 -9.49 -2.09 15.25
N ALA A 23 -9.55 -3.23 15.96
CA ALA A 23 -10.76 -3.81 16.54
C ALA A 23 -11.48 -2.91 17.56
N ALA A 24 -10.76 -1.96 18.15
CA ALA A 24 -11.27 -1.05 19.17
C ALA A 24 -12.32 -0.04 18.65
N VAL A 25 -12.45 0.13 17.33
CA VAL A 25 -13.34 1.14 16.72
C VAL A 25 -14.30 0.47 15.76
N GLY A 26 -15.56 0.33 16.17
CA GLY A 26 -16.67 0.03 15.26
C GLY A 26 -16.55 -1.25 14.45
N ASP A 27 -17.43 -1.38 13.46
CA ASP A 27 -17.31 -2.39 12.41
C ASP A 27 -16.31 -1.96 11.31
N PHE A 28 -16.04 -2.84 10.35
CA PHE A 28 -15.13 -2.58 9.24
C PHE A 28 -15.52 -1.35 8.41
N THR A 29 -16.81 -1.09 8.28
CA THR A 29 -17.37 0.04 7.54
C THR A 29 -17.02 1.36 8.22
N GLU A 30 -17.20 1.46 9.53
CA GLU A 30 -16.86 2.66 10.30
C GLU A 30 -15.36 2.96 10.22
N ARG A 31 -14.52 1.93 10.34
CA ARG A 31 -13.06 2.08 10.20
C ARG A 31 -12.67 2.58 8.81
N ALA A 32 -13.26 2.05 7.75
CA ALA A 32 -13.01 2.50 6.38
C ALA A 32 -13.40 3.97 6.18
N LYS A 33 -14.56 4.38 6.71
CA LYS A 33 -15.01 5.78 6.67
C LYS A 33 -14.04 6.70 7.41
N LEU A 34 -13.60 6.31 8.61
CA LEU A 34 -12.64 7.09 9.40
C LEU A 34 -11.28 7.20 8.72
N ALA A 35 -10.76 6.11 8.16
CA ALA A 35 -9.51 6.12 7.41
C ALA A 35 -9.59 7.03 6.17
N ARG A 36 -10.72 7.01 5.45
CA ARG A 36 -10.97 7.92 4.33
C ARG A 36 -11.04 9.37 4.77
N GLN A 37 -11.75 9.67 5.87
CA GLN A 37 -11.84 11.02 6.45
C GLN A 37 -10.48 11.54 6.96
N ALA A 38 -9.64 10.65 7.49
CA ALA A 38 -8.27 10.98 7.90
C ALA A 38 -7.35 11.35 6.70
N GLY A 39 -7.79 11.04 5.47
CA GLY A 39 -7.10 11.39 4.23
C GLY A 39 -6.29 10.25 3.62
N CYS A 40 -6.61 8.99 3.95
CA CYS A 40 -6.05 7.84 3.25
C CYS A 40 -6.56 7.77 1.80
N ASP A 41 -5.66 7.50 0.87
CA ASP A 41 -5.97 7.37 -0.56
C ASP A 41 -6.37 5.92 -0.92
N MET A 42 -5.92 4.91 -0.15
CA MET A 42 -6.28 3.50 -0.32
C MET A 42 -6.56 2.84 1.03
N ILE A 43 -7.69 2.12 1.12
CA ILE A 43 -8.07 1.35 2.30
C ILE A 43 -7.63 -0.11 2.12
N LEU A 44 -6.99 -0.68 3.13
CA LEU A 44 -6.51 -2.05 3.15
C LEU A 44 -7.42 -2.93 4.01
N VAL A 45 -7.93 -4.02 3.42
CA VAL A 45 -8.60 -5.11 4.13
C VAL A 45 -7.91 -6.39 3.71
N CYS A 46 -7.06 -6.93 4.58
CA CYS A 46 -6.29 -8.13 4.27
C CYS A 46 -6.95 -9.36 4.90
N ASN A 47 -6.77 -10.52 4.26
CA ASN A 47 -7.14 -11.84 4.81
C ASN A 47 -8.62 -11.99 5.24
N ASN A 48 -9.53 -11.13 4.79
CA ASN A 48 -10.96 -11.18 5.12
C ASN A 48 -11.82 -10.65 3.96
N GLU A 49 -12.29 -11.56 3.12
CA GLU A 49 -13.08 -11.26 1.92
C GLU A 49 -14.44 -10.63 2.26
N SER A 50 -15.17 -11.20 3.23
CA SER A 50 -16.50 -10.69 3.62
C SER A 50 -16.42 -9.26 4.18
N ALA A 51 -15.37 -8.94 4.95
CA ALA A 51 -15.14 -7.57 5.40
C ALA A 51 -14.83 -6.63 4.23
N ALA A 52 -14.09 -7.09 3.22
CA ALA A 52 -13.77 -6.29 2.04
C ALA A 52 -15.03 -5.97 1.23
N GLU A 53 -15.94 -6.94 1.07
CA GLU A 53 -17.26 -6.72 0.44
C GLU A 53 -18.08 -5.67 1.20
N GLN A 54 -18.20 -5.80 2.53
CA GLN A 54 -18.94 -4.84 3.36
C GLN A 54 -18.37 -3.42 3.24
N VAL A 55 -17.04 -3.29 3.26
CA VAL A 55 -16.37 -2.00 3.08
C VAL A 55 -16.66 -1.44 1.70
N LEU A 56 -16.58 -2.25 0.64
CA LEU A 56 -16.85 -1.82 -0.72
C LEU A 56 -18.28 -1.31 -0.89
N GLU A 57 -19.27 -2.00 -0.32
CA GLU A 57 -20.67 -1.57 -0.33
C GLU A 57 -20.88 -0.26 0.44
N ALA A 58 -20.21 -0.10 1.58
CA ALA A 58 -20.42 1.03 2.47
C ALA A 58 -19.54 2.26 2.17
N THR A 59 -18.55 2.13 1.29
CA THR A 59 -17.72 3.25 0.81
C THR A 59 -17.86 3.42 -0.71
N PRO A 60 -18.86 4.18 -1.17
CA PRO A 60 -19.07 4.41 -2.60
C PRO A 60 -17.84 5.07 -3.23
N ILE A 61 -17.52 4.63 -4.45
CA ILE A 61 -16.40 5.15 -5.24
C ILE A 61 -16.73 6.57 -5.69
N GLU A 62 -16.10 7.54 -5.04
CA GLU A 62 -16.18 8.95 -5.40
C GLU A 62 -15.05 9.30 -6.37
N GLN A 63 -15.34 10.13 -7.38
CA GLN A 63 -14.32 10.70 -8.24
C GLN A 63 -13.46 11.69 -7.44
N ASN A 64 -12.14 11.46 -7.45
CA ASN A 64 -11.20 12.35 -6.78
C ASN A 64 -9.90 12.39 -7.57
N SER A 65 -9.78 13.40 -8.43
CA SER A 65 -8.64 13.53 -9.35
C SER A 65 -7.28 13.55 -8.64
N ILE A 66 -7.21 14.11 -7.43
CA ILE A 66 -5.98 14.15 -6.63
C ILE A 66 -5.62 12.75 -6.15
N ARG A 67 -6.58 12.02 -5.56
CA ARG A 67 -6.39 10.65 -5.13
C ARG A 67 -6.01 9.76 -6.31
N ASP A 68 -6.71 9.90 -7.43
CA ASP A 68 -6.48 9.09 -8.62
C ASP A 68 -5.07 9.34 -9.19
N GLN A 69 -4.60 10.59 -9.23
CA GLN A 69 -3.21 10.91 -9.60
C GLN A 69 -2.19 10.26 -8.67
N ARG A 70 -2.43 10.27 -7.34
CA ARG A 70 -1.55 9.62 -6.37
C ARG A 70 -1.48 8.11 -6.59
N LEU A 71 -2.64 7.48 -6.79
CA LEU A 71 -2.74 6.05 -7.05
C LEU A 71 -2.08 5.66 -8.38
N LEU A 72 -2.26 6.46 -9.44
CA LEU A 72 -1.58 6.23 -10.72
C LEU A 72 -0.05 6.35 -10.60
N ALA A 73 0.45 7.20 -9.70
CA ALA A 73 1.89 7.29 -9.44
C ALA A 73 2.48 6.02 -8.78
N MET A 74 1.64 5.15 -8.20
CA MET A 74 2.06 3.85 -7.66
C MET A 74 2.27 2.78 -8.72
N LEU A 75 1.85 3.01 -9.97
CA LEU A 75 2.01 2.02 -11.02
C LEU A 75 3.49 1.74 -11.30
N GLY A 76 3.83 0.45 -11.37
CA GLY A 76 5.19 0.00 -11.66
C GLY A 76 5.68 0.50 -13.01
N LYS A 77 6.85 1.15 -13.02
CA LYS A 77 7.52 1.57 -14.25
C LYS A 77 8.40 0.42 -14.73
N ASN A 78 7.88 -0.38 -15.65
CA ASN A 78 8.61 -1.55 -16.17
C ASN A 78 9.66 -1.09 -17.19
N SER A 79 10.91 -0.90 -16.73
CA SER A 79 12.05 -0.59 -17.61
C SER A 79 12.83 -1.82 -18.05
N PHE A 80 12.62 -2.97 -17.41
CA PHE A 80 13.31 -4.23 -17.70
C PHE A 80 12.32 -5.38 -17.65
N THR A 81 12.51 -6.37 -18.51
CA THR A 81 11.92 -7.68 -18.26
C THR A 81 12.63 -8.34 -17.07
N GLN A 82 11.98 -9.34 -16.48
CA GLN A 82 12.63 -10.14 -15.42
C GLN A 82 13.94 -10.77 -15.91
N GLN A 83 13.99 -11.19 -17.18
CA GLN A 83 15.17 -11.80 -17.78
C GLN A 83 16.31 -10.78 -17.93
N ASP A 84 16.01 -9.58 -18.44
CA ASP A 84 17.00 -8.51 -18.62
C ASP A 84 17.58 -8.08 -17.26
N LEU A 85 16.70 -7.92 -16.27
CA LEU A 85 17.10 -7.58 -14.91
C LEU A 85 18.07 -8.63 -14.34
N LYS A 86 17.71 -9.92 -14.43
CA LYS A 86 18.54 -11.04 -13.93
C LYS A 86 19.86 -11.20 -14.69
N ASN A 87 19.88 -10.85 -15.97
CA ASN A 87 21.08 -10.90 -16.80
C ASN A 87 22.05 -9.75 -16.50
N SER A 88 21.56 -8.63 -15.95
CA SER A 88 22.39 -7.47 -15.65
C SER A 88 23.51 -7.79 -14.65
N LEU A 89 24.70 -7.23 -14.89
CA LEU A 89 25.86 -7.39 -14.00
C LEU A 89 25.55 -6.86 -12.60
N LYS A 90 24.84 -5.72 -12.52
CA LYS A 90 24.44 -5.11 -11.26
C LYS A 90 23.57 -6.04 -10.42
N TRP A 91 22.55 -6.66 -11.03
CA TRP A 91 21.69 -7.60 -10.32
C TRP A 91 22.48 -8.81 -9.80
N LYS A 92 23.30 -9.44 -10.65
CA LYS A 92 24.10 -10.61 -10.27
C LYS A 92 25.02 -10.29 -9.09
N SER A 93 25.72 -9.15 -9.14
CA SER A 93 26.65 -8.73 -8.08
C SER A 93 25.92 -8.45 -6.76
N ILE A 94 24.84 -7.67 -6.78
CA ILE A 94 24.10 -7.32 -5.55
C ILE A 94 23.39 -8.54 -4.97
N SER A 95 22.77 -9.38 -5.82
CA SER A 95 22.10 -10.60 -5.38
C SER A 95 23.06 -11.54 -4.65
N GLN A 96 24.27 -11.75 -5.18
CA GLN A 96 25.30 -12.56 -4.52
C GLN A 96 25.74 -11.97 -3.17
N GLN A 97 25.89 -10.64 -3.08
CA GLN A 97 26.23 -9.98 -1.81
C GLN A 97 25.12 -10.16 -0.76
N LEU A 98 23.86 -10.02 -1.17
CA LEU A 98 22.71 -10.20 -0.27
C LEU A 98 22.57 -11.66 0.17
N THR A 99 22.74 -12.64 -0.72
CA THR A 99 22.75 -14.06 -0.36
C THR A 99 23.83 -14.34 0.68
N ARG A 100 25.05 -13.87 0.44
CA ARG A 100 26.16 -14.06 1.39
C ARG A 100 25.88 -13.41 2.74
N LEU A 101 25.31 -12.20 2.74
CA LEU A 101 24.94 -11.51 3.97
C LEU A 101 23.88 -12.33 4.73
N SER A 102 22.84 -12.80 4.04
CA SER A 102 21.79 -13.63 4.64
C SER A 102 22.36 -14.91 5.24
N GLU A 103 23.28 -15.61 4.55
CA GLU A 103 23.90 -16.83 5.06
C GLU A 103 24.83 -16.59 6.26
N THR A 104 25.36 -15.38 6.40
CA THR A 104 26.28 -15.03 7.49
C THR A 104 25.52 -14.64 8.77
N TYR A 105 24.30 -14.12 8.65
CA TYR A 105 23.53 -13.54 9.76
C TYR A 105 22.15 -14.17 9.99
N ALA A 106 21.78 -15.20 9.22
CA ALA A 106 20.62 -16.06 9.51
C ALA A 106 21.03 -17.24 10.39
#